data_AF-A0A925ZJ36-F1
#
_entry.id   AF-A0A925ZJ36-F1
#
_cell.length_a   1.000
_cell.length_b   1.000
_cell.length_c   1.000
_cell.angle_alpha   90.00
_cell.angle_beta   90.00
_cell.angle_gamma   90.00
#
_symmetry.space_group_name_H-M   'P 1'
#
loop_
_entity.id
_entity.type
_entity.pdbx_description
1 polymer ?
#
loop_
_entity_poly.entity_id
_entity_poly.type
_entity_poly.pdbx_seq_one_letter_code
_entity_poly.pdbx_strand_id
1 'polypeptide(L)'
;MSADEVARLQNGNDPECKLAQKVFEQGHYAGRTRPTNTRQGTYATAPSGVMLASINSNDPKAMADMLRRALAKWNSLSQTERMLGADPGKQKGDVRRGEAQFPTDGLVLRVFSRDLPRTRSGQDWRNDAWNQDYAWFTRSETKSMLPAQIQAKQTIQIPEALVKRLAKFNFVDNVRGQTMAYTDQDVTLASLTTEVVKVSGGVATIRLYGETKAENQGSWSVAGYRDMDSPESRKRGMNLKLYGRAQFNIADSKFTQFEAVALGDRFGGTQYNGRHDDLESAPIGYALVLAGAKASERVAPSFFYAYRWPR
;
A
#
# COMPACT_ATOMS: atom_id res chain seq x y z
N MET A 1 3.67 8.55 0.89
CA MET A 1 4.45 7.86 -0.17
C MET A 1 3.83 6.47 -0.27
N SER A 2 2.96 6.20 -1.23
CA SER A 2 2.37 4.87 -1.41
C SER A 2 3.44 3.94 -2.02
N ALA A 3 3.69 2.82 -1.36
CA ALA A 3 4.91 2.01 -1.51
C ALA A 3 4.83 0.92 -2.59
N ASP A 4 3.72 0.78 -3.34
CA ASP A 4 3.51 -0.40 -4.20
C ASP A 4 4.37 -0.46 -5.47
N GLU A 5 4.71 0.68 -6.06
CA GLU A 5 5.52 0.69 -7.29
C GLU A 5 6.88 0.03 -7.05
N VAL A 6 7.43 0.11 -5.84
CA VAL A 6 8.74 -0.48 -5.54
C VAL A 6 8.68 -2.01 -5.56
N ALA A 7 7.62 -2.63 -5.02
CA ALA A 7 7.48 -4.10 -5.02
C ALA A 7 7.38 -4.64 -6.45
N ARG A 8 6.59 -3.98 -7.30
CA ARG A 8 6.50 -4.29 -8.74
C ARG A 8 7.87 -4.16 -9.42
N LEU A 9 8.55 -3.04 -9.26
CA LEU A 9 9.85 -2.82 -9.91
C LEU A 9 10.90 -3.87 -9.50
N GLN A 10 10.87 -4.33 -8.25
CA GLN A 10 11.80 -5.34 -7.74
C GLN A 10 11.54 -6.77 -8.22
N ASN A 11 10.30 -7.11 -8.58
CA ASN A 11 9.87 -8.50 -8.82
C ASN A 11 9.22 -8.74 -10.20
N GLY A 12 8.82 -7.69 -10.90
CA GLY A 12 8.14 -7.77 -12.20
C GLY A 12 9.10 -8.08 -13.35
N ASN A 13 8.53 -8.46 -14.50
CA ASN A 13 9.29 -8.87 -15.69
C ASN A 13 9.03 -7.99 -16.92
N ASP A 14 8.23 -6.93 -16.78
CA ASP A 14 8.03 -5.98 -17.87
C ASP A 14 9.29 -5.12 -18.12
N PRO A 15 9.38 -4.40 -19.27
CA PRO A 15 10.58 -3.66 -19.64
C PRO A 15 11.04 -2.63 -18.59
N GLU A 16 10.09 -1.99 -17.89
CA GLU A 16 10.41 -1.04 -16.82
C GLU A 16 11.01 -1.74 -15.61
N CYS A 17 10.44 -2.87 -15.18
CA CYS A 17 10.95 -3.66 -14.07
C CYS A 17 12.37 -4.18 -14.35
N LYS A 18 12.61 -4.69 -15.57
CA LYS A 18 13.94 -5.17 -15.98
C LYS A 18 14.99 -4.06 -15.97
N LEU A 19 14.63 -2.86 -16.42
CA LEU A 19 15.52 -1.70 -16.36
C LEU A 19 15.83 -1.31 -14.91
N ALA A 20 14.81 -1.23 -14.05
CA ALA A 20 14.98 -0.92 -12.63
C ALA A 20 15.85 -1.95 -11.91
N GLN A 21 15.61 -3.24 -12.13
CA GLN A 21 16.43 -4.33 -11.57
C GLN A 21 17.88 -4.25 -12.04
N LYS A 22 18.12 -4.03 -13.34
CA LYS A 22 19.46 -3.80 -13.87
C LYS A 22 20.17 -2.65 -13.14
N VAL A 23 19.46 -1.57 -12.83
CA VAL A 23 20.01 -0.44 -12.04
C VAL A 23 20.32 -0.89 -10.61
N PHE A 24 19.40 -1.59 -9.96
CA PHE A 24 19.59 -2.05 -8.58
C PHE A 24 20.82 -2.96 -8.42
N GLU A 25 21.01 -3.90 -9.36
CA GLU A 25 22.14 -4.84 -9.34
C GLU A 25 23.50 -4.19 -9.64
N GLN A 26 23.52 -2.96 -10.19
CA GLN A 26 24.73 -2.16 -10.37
C GLN A 26 25.04 -1.23 -9.18
N GLY A 27 24.12 -1.08 -8.24
CA GLY A 27 24.23 -0.11 -7.16
C GLY A 27 25.07 -0.57 -5.98
N HIS A 28 24.84 0.03 -4.82
CA HIS A 28 25.50 -0.31 -3.55
C HIS A 28 25.14 -1.72 -3.01
N TYR A 29 24.28 -2.46 -3.71
CA TYR A 29 24.03 -3.89 -3.49
C TYR A 29 24.76 -4.80 -4.48
N ALA A 30 25.50 -4.25 -5.45
CA ALA A 30 26.25 -5.03 -6.44
C ALA A 30 27.26 -5.98 -5.79
N GLY A 31 27.48 -7.14 -6.43
CA GLY A 31 28.48 -8.12 -6.01
C GLY A 31 28.08 -9.00 -4.82
N ARG A 32 26.84 -8.90 -4.33
CA ARG A 32 26.33 -9.80 -3.30
C ARG A 32 26.02 -11.17 -3.92
N THR A 33 26.58 -12.23 -3.32
CA THR A 33 26.40 -13.62 -3.77
C THR A 33 24.99 -14.18 -3.47
N ARG A 34 24.19 -13.43 -2.72
CA ARG A 34 22.76 -13.71 -2.46
C ARG A 34 21.97 -12.42 -2.72
N PRO A 35 20.87 -12.46 -3.50
CA PRO A 35 19.99 -11.32 -3.64
C PRO A 35 19.54 -10.84 -2.26
N THR A 36 19.61 -9.54 -1.98
CA THR A 36 18.95 -9.02 -0.78
C THR A 36 17.50 -8.72 -1.09
N ASN A 37 16.61 -9.16 -0.20
CA ASN A 37 15.17 -8.86 -0.28
C ASN A 37 14.86 -7.35 -0.14
N THR A 38 15.87 -6.51 0.10
CA THR A 38 15.77 -5.05 0.09
C THR A 38 16.72 -4.46 -0.94
N ARG A 39 16.19 -3.52 -1.73
CA ARG A 39 16.91 -2.66 -2.68
C ARG A 39 16.67 -1.18 -2.35
N GLN A 40 16.55 -0.88 -1.05
CA GLN A 40 16.32 0.46 -0.55
C GLN A 40 17.57 1.34 -0.71
N GLY A 41 17.37 2.56 -1.19
CA GLY A 41 18.41 3.57 -1.31
C GLY A 41 18.08 4.60 -2.39
N THR A 42 19.03 5.48 -2.65
CA THR A 42 18.99 6.46 -3.73
C THR A 42 19.95 6.02 -4.83
N TYR A 43 19.48 6.07 -6.08
CA TYR A 43 20.24 5.67 -7.26
C TYR A 43 20.22 6.82 -8.26
N ALA A 44 21.39 7.18 -8.77
CA ALA A 44 21.55 8.11 -9.89
C ALA A 44 22.00 7.31 -11.12
N THR A 45 21.26 7.44 -12.21
CA THR A 45 21.44 6.64 -13.43
C THR A 45 21.29 7.53 -14.66
N ALA A 46 22.00 7.21 -15.74
CA ALA A 46 21.76 7.81 -17.04
C ALA A 46 20.55 7.16 -17.74
N PRO A 47 19.89 7.84 -18.71
CA PRO A 47 18.79 7.24 -19.47
C PRO A 47 19.08 5.85 -20.04
N SER A 48 20.32 5.59 -20.49
CA SER A 48 20.81 4.28 -20.95
C SER A 48 20.77 3.15 -19.89
N GLY A 49 20.50 3.48 -18.62
CA GLY A 49 20.58 2.57 -17.49
C GLY A 49 21.99 2.39 -16.92
N VAL A 50 22.96 3.22 -17.35
CA VAL A 50 24.31 3.26 -16.76
C VAL A 50 24.22 3.83 -15.34
N MET A 51 24.73 3.09 -14.36
CA MET A 51 24.83 3.55 -12.98
C MET A 51 25.83 4.69 -12.85
N LEU A 52 25.40 5.83 -12.29
CA LEU A 52 26.28 6.97 -12.03
C LEU A 52 26.83 6.91 -10.60
N ALA A 53 25.94 6.78 -9.62
CA ALA A 53 26.29 6.51 -8.23
C ALA A 53 25.03 6.03 -7.48
N SER A 54 25.22 5.43 -6.31
CA SER A 54 24.10 5.10 -5.43
C SER A 54 24.54 5.07 -3.97
N ILE A 55 23.59 5.18 -3.05
CA ILE A 55 23.81 5.10 -1.60
C ILE A 55 22.53 4.66 -0.89
N ASN A 56 22.66 3.97 0.24
CA ASN A 56 21.56 3.78 1.20
C ASN A 56 21.86 4.56 2.48
N SER A 57 21.57 5.85 2.48
CA SER A 57 21.79 6.74 3.62
C SER A 57 20.81 7.91 3.55
N ASN A 58 20.36 8.38 4.71
CA ASN A 58 19.63 9.64 4.86
C ASN A 58 20.52 10.80 5.33
N ASP A 59 21.82 10.57 5.53
CA ASP A 59 22.76 11.63 5.89
C ASP A 59 22.92 12.62 4.73
N PRO A 60 22.60 13.92 4.94
CA PRO A 60 22.58 14.90 3.86
C PRO A 60 23.96 15.14 3.24
N LYS A 61 25.04 15.03 4.03
CA LYS A 61 26.41 15.21 3.51
C LYS A 61 26.80 14.05 2.60
N ALA A 62 26.57 12.81 3.04
CA ALA A 62 26.81 11.62 2.25
C ALA A 62 25.97 11.59 0.97
N MET A 63 24.71 12.05 1.04
CA MET A 63 23.84 12.21 -0.13
C MET A 63 24.39 13.24 -1.12
N ALA A 64 24.78 14.42 -0.63
CA ALA A 64 25.38 15.46 -1.47
C ALA A 64 26.66 14.97 -2.15
N ASP A 65 27.52 14.25 -1.42
CA ASP A 65 28.75 13.68 -1.97
C ASP A 65 28.45 12.60 -3.02
N MET A 66 27.42 11.77 -2.81
CA MET A 66 26.95 10.81 -3.81
C MET A 66 26.50 11.51 -5.10
N LEU A 67 25.71 12.57 -4.99
CA LEU A 67 25.25 13.35 -6.14
C LEU A 67 26.40 14.04 -6.88
N ARG A 68 27.41 14.56 -6.17
CA ARG A 68 28.62 15.13 -6.79
C ARG A 68 29.38 14.08 -7.61
N ARG A 69 29.56 12.86 -7.07
CA ARG A 69 30.16 11.75 -7.80
C ARG A 69 29.33 11.36 -9.03
N ALA A 70 28.01 11.32 -8.89
CA ALA A 70 27.10 11.03 -10.01
C ALA A 70 27.25 12.08 -11.12
N LEU A 71 27.31 13.37 -10.77
CA LEU A 71 27.49 14.47 -11.72
C LEU A 71 28.86 14.42 -12.41
N ALA A 72 29.93 14.14 -11.66
CA ALA A 72 31.26 13.99 -12.25
C ALA A 72 31.29 12.84 -13.28
N LYS A 73 30.70 11.69 -12.93
CA LYS A 73 30.58 10.55 -13.85
C LYS A 73 29.68 10.86 -15.04
N TRP A 74 28.56 11.57 -14.83
CA TRP A 74 27.71 12.02 -15.93
C TRP A 74 28.51 12.84 -16.93
N ASN A 75 29.27 13.83 -16.46
CA ASN A 75 30.06 14.72 -17.30
C ASN A 75 31.16 14.01 -18.09
N SER A 76 31.68 12.88 -17.59
CA SER A 76 32.69 12.09 -18.32
C SER A 76 32.11 11.17 -19.40
N LEU A 77 30.81 10.89 -19.38
CA LEU A 77 30.16 10.06 -20.41
C LEU A 77 29.90 10.86 -21.68
N SER A 78 30.12 10.25 -22.85
CA SER A 78 29.65 10.76 -24.14
C SER A 78 28.11 10.75 -24.23
N GLN A 79 27.55 11.47 -25.19
CA GLN A 79 26.10 11.46 -25.41
C GLN A 79 25.57 10.05 -25.71
N THR A 80 26.30 9.26 -26.50
CA THR A 80 25.92 7.88 -26.84
C THR A 80 25.90 6.96 -25.62
N GLU A 81 26.79 7.16 -24.66
CA GLU A 81 26.79 6.38 -23.41
C GLU A 81 25.67 6.80 -22.45
N ARG A 82 25.26 8.08 -22.47
CA ARG A 82 24.19 8.60 -21.63
C ARG A 82 22.81 8.15 -22.11
N MET A 83 22.61 8.09 -23.42
CA MET A 83 21.29 7.92 -24.03
C MET A 83 20.97 6.45 -24.33
N LEU A 84 19.68 6.10 -24.29
CA LEU A 84 19.21 4.83 -24.80
C LEU A 84 19.44 4.77 -26.32
N GLY A 85 20.04 3.68 -26.81
CA GLY A 85 20.26 3.47 -28.24
C GLY A 85 18.98 3.19 -29.04
N ALA A 86 17.87 2.88 -28.37
CA ALA A 86 16.55 2.69 -28.97
C ALA A 86 15.48 3.43 -28.17
N ASP A 87 14.45 3.93 -28.85
CA ASP A 87 13.33 4.61 -28.21
C ASP A 87 12.54 3.63 -27.30
N PRO A 88 12.51 3.85 -25.97
CA PRO A 88 11.75 3.01 -25.06
C PRO A 88 10.22 3.12 -25.27
N GLY A 89 9.74 4.14 -25.99
CA GLY A 89 8.33 4.32 -26.33
C GLY A 89 7.70 3.13 -27.04
N LYS A 90 8.49 2.38 -27.83
CA LYS A 90 8.04 1.15 -28.51
C LYS A 90 7.65 0.03 -27.54
N GLN A 91 8.18 0.04 -26.31
CA GLN A 91 7.91 -0.95 -25.28
C GLN A 91 6.85 -0.50 -24.27
N LYS A 92 6.30 0.72 -24.43
CA LYS A 92 5.33 1.29 -23.48
C LYS A 92 4.07 0.44 -23.33
N GLY A 93 3.62 -0.20 -24.41
CA GLY A 93 2.45 -1.10 -24.40
C GLY A 93 2.67 -2.38 -23.59
N ASP A 94 3.92 -2.76 -23.34
CA ASP A 94 4.28 -3.95 -22.56
C ASP A 94 4.40 -3.66 -21.06
N VAL A 95 4.40 -2.39 -20.65
CA VAL A 95 4.50 -1.97 -19.25
C VAL A 95 3.19 -2.26 -18.53
N ARG A 96 3.25 -3.02 -17.43
CA ARG A 96 2.07 -3.47 -16.69
C ARG A 96 1.98 -2.74 -15.34
N ARG A 97 1.54 -1.49 -15.38
CA ARG A 97 1.30 -0.66 -14.19
C ARG A 97 -0.10 -0.85 -13.63
N GLY A 98 -0.25 -0.80 -12.31
CA GLY A 98 -1.55 -0.92 -11.65
C GLY A 98 -2.48 0.24 -12.04
N GLU A 99 -1.94 1.43 -12.26
CA GLU A 99 -2.69 2.63 -12.65
C GLU A 99 -3.40 2.50 -14.00
N ALA A 100 -3.00 1.55 -14.86
CA ALA A 100 -3.75 1.23 -16.07
C ALA A 100 -5.14 0.65 -15.78
N GLN A 101 -5.35 0.10 -14.57
CA GLN A 101 -6.61 -0.47 -14.12
C GLN A 101 -7.37 0.47 -13.16
N PHE A 102 -6.97 1.74 -13.05
CA PHE A 102 -7.64 2.70 -12.16
C PHE A 102 -9.17 2.75 -12.40
N PRO A 103 -10.02 2.53 -11.37
CA PRO A 103 -11.47 2.42 -11.57
C PRO A 103 -12.12 3.80 -11.68
N THR A 104 -12.13 4.37 -12.89
CA THR A 104 -12.66 5.72 -13.18
C THR A 104 -14.15 5.90 -12.85
N ASP A 105 -14.91 4.82 -12.90
CA ASP A 105 -16.35 4.74 -12.63
C ASP A 105 -16.69 3.92 -11.36
N GLY A 106 -15.68 3.57 -10.58
CA GLY A 106 -15.84 2.84 -9.33
C GLY A 106 -15.65 3.72 -8.08
N LEU A 107 -15.26 3.09 -6.98
CA LEU A 107 -14.96 3.76 -5.71
C LEU A 107 -13.47 3.66 -5.42
N VAL A 108 -12.86 4.82 -5.15
CA VAL A 108 -11.46 4.94 -4.77
C VAL A 108 -11.39 5.60 -3.41
N LEU A 109 -10.78 4.93 -2.45
CA LEU A 109 -10.61 5.43 -1.09
C LEU A 109 -9.12 5.65 -0.82
N ARG A 110 -8.78 6.80 -0.24
CA ARG A 110 -7.53 6.97 0.50
C ARG A 110 -7.67 6.27 1.83
N VAL A 111 -6.67 5.48 2.20
CA VAL A 111 -6.61 4.77 3.47
C VAL A 111 -5.44 5.34 4.25
N PHE A 112 -5.70 5.90 5.42
CA PHE A 112 -4.67 6.34 6.36
C PHE A 112 -4.62 5.36 7.52
N SER A 113 -3.43 5.02 8.01
CA SER A 113 -3.24 4.16 9.18
C SER A 113 -2.38 4.86 10.23
N ARG A 114 -2.74 4.69 11.51
CA ARG A 114 -1.98 5.24 12.64
C ARG A 114 -2.17 4.38 13.90
N ASP A 115 -1.15 4.32 14.73
CA ASP A 115 -1.34 3.90 16.13
C ASP A 115 -2.19 4.95 16.85
N LEU A 116 -3.15 4.50 17.67
CA LEU A 116 -3.96 5.39 18.47
C LEU A 116 -3.22 5.76 19.78
N PRO A 117 -3.53 6.92 20.38
CA PRO A 117 -2.88 7.36 21.61
C PRO A 117 -2.95 6.31 22.72
N ARG A 118 -1.81 6.04 23.35
CA ARG A 118 -1.67 5.22 24.55
C ARG A 118 -0.42 5.63 25.32
N THR A 119 -0.34 5.26 26.59
CA THR A 119 0.88 5.42 27.39
C THR A 119 1.99 4.54 26.83
N ARG A 120 3.14 5.14 26.49
CA ARG A 120 4.33 4.44 26.02
C ARG A 120 5.56 4.93 26.78
N SER A 121 6.55 4.07 26.92
CA SER A 121 7.89 4.47 27.32
C SER A 121 8.65 5.01 26.11
N GLY A 122 9.32 6.16 26.26
CA GLY A 122 10.17 6.75 25.24
C GLY A 122 9.48 7.68 24.24
N GLN A 123 10.20 8.72 23.82
CA GLN A 123 9.82 9.58 22.71
C GLN A 123 10.72 9.29 21.51
N ASP A 124 10.13 8.77 20.44
CA ASP A 124 10.76 8.71 19.13
C ASP A 124 9.72 8.87 18.00
N TRP A 125 10.21 8.92 16.76
CA TRP A 125 9.41 9.15 15.56
C TRP A 125 8.23 8.17 15.40
N ARG A 126 8.27 6.98 16.01
CA ARG A 126 7.24 5.95 15.89
C ARG A 126 5.97 6.31 16.64
N ASN A 127 6.02 7.29 17.54
CA ASN A 127 4.83 7.83 18.23
C ASN A 127 3.96 8.69 17.29
N ASP A 128 4.59 9.32 16.30
CA ASP A 128 3.93 10.17 15.31
C ASP A 128 3.82 9.54 13.92
N ALA A 129 4.28 8.29 13.79
CA ALA A 129 4.20 7.54 12.56
C ALA A 129 2.75 7.33 12.11
N TRP A 130 2.54 7.54 10.82
CA TRP A 130 1.31 7.24 10.11
C TRP A 130 1.69 6.77 8.71
N ASN A 131 0.80 6.05 8.05
CA ASN A 131 1.00 5.63 6.68
C ASN A 131 -0.24 5.87 5.82
N GLN A 132 -0.07 5.79 4.50
CA GLN A 132 -1.12 5.98 3.51
C GLN A 132 -1.07 4.88 2.46
N ASP A 133 -2.26 4.43 2.08
CA ASP A 133 -2.51 3.52 0.98
C ASP A 133 -3.79 3.93 0.24
N TYR A 134 -4.19 3.14 -0.77
CA TYR A 134 -5.47 3.27 -1.44
C TYR A 134 -6.24 1.95 -1.41
N ALA A 135 -7.57 2.04 -1.45
CA ALA A 135 -8.44 0.89 -1.69
C ALA A 135 -9.30 1.18 -2.91
N TRP A 136 -9.17 0.31 -3.93
CA TRP A 136 -9.91 0.44 -5.18
C TRP A 136 -11.06 -0.56 -5.24
N PHE A 137 -12.17 -0.12 -5.82
CA PHE A 137 -13.33 -0.95 -6.11
C PHE A 137 -13.82 -0.63 -7.52
N THR A 138 -14.08 -1.64 -8.33
CA THR A 138 -14.67 -1.44 -9.66
C THR A 138 -16.09 -0.89 -9.54
N ARG A 139 -16.68 -0.44 -10.65
CA ARG A 139 -18.11 -0.08 -10.69
C ARG A 139 -19.04 -1.20 -10.23
N SER A 140 -18.77 -2.44 -10.66
CA SER A 140 -19.60 -3.59 -10.29
C SER A 140 -19.48 -3.93 -8.80
N GLU A 141 -18.26 -3.85 -8.25
CA GLU A 141 -18.01 -4.02 -6.82
C GLU A 141 -18.65 -2.90 -6.00
N THR A 142 -18.58 -1.66 -6.47
CA THR A 142 -19.20 -0.50 -5.80
C THR A 142 -20.72 -0.66 -5.76
N LYS A 143 -21.33 -1.10 -6.87
CA LYS A 143 -22.78 -1.35 -6.94
C LYS A 143 -23.23 -2.45 -5.99
N SER A 144 -22.42 -3.49 -5.79
CA SER A 144 -22.78 -4.60 -4.89
C SER A 144 -22.69 -4.24 -3.40
N MET A 145 -22.11 -3.08 -3.06
CA MET A 145 -22.13 -2.54 -1.69
C MET A 145 -23.46 -1.87 -1.32
N LEU A 146 -24.37 -1.70 -2.28
CA LEU A 146 -25.62 -0.96 -2.15
C LEU A 146 -26.80 -1.89 -2.42
N PRO A 147 -27.98 -1.64 -1.81
CA PRO A 147 -29.17 -2.39 -2.14
C PRO A 147 -29.57 -2.16 -3.61
N ALA A 148 -30.18 -3.17 -4.23
CA ALA A 148 -30.61 -3.09 -5.63
C ALA A 148 -31.59 -1.93 -5.89
N GLN A 149 -32.43 -1.61 -4.90
CA GLN A 149 -33.28 -0.43 -4.88
C GLN A 149 -32.80 0.49 -3.76
N ILE A 150 -32.32 1.69 -4.08
CA ILE A 150 -31.80 2.62 -3.06
C ILE A 150 -32.98 3.33 -2.39
N GLN A 151 -33.43 2.78 -1.27
CA GLN A 151 -34.55 3.30 -0.47
C GLN A 151 -34.18 3.37 1.00
N ALA A 152 -34.76 4.33 1.73
CA ALA A 152 -34.49 4.50 3.16
C ALA A 152 -34.81 3.24 3.97
N LYS A 153 -34.05 3.00 5.03
CA LYS A 153 -34.06 1.83 5.92
C LYS A 153 -33.67 0.49 5.29
N GLN A 154 -33.33 0.46 4.00
CA GLN A 154 -32.80 -0.77 3.41
C GLN A 154 -31.37 -1.03 3.88
N THR A 155 -31.10 -2.29 4.16
CA THR A 155 -29.79 -2.77 4.59
C THR A 155 -29.31 -3.87 3.67
N ILE A 156 -28.01 -3.92 3.40
CA ILE A 156 -27.38 -5.02 2.68
C ILE A 156 -26.04 -5.36 3.33
N GLN A 157 -25.71 -6.65 3.38
CA GLN A 157 -24.35 -7.09 3.68
C GLN A 157 -23.48 -6.86 2.44
N ILE A 158 -22.40 -6.10 2.60
CA ILE A 158 -21.39 -5.98 1.54
C ILE A 158 -20.82 -7.39 1.30
N PRO A 159 -20.61 -7.80 0.02
CA PRO A 159 -20.04 -9.10 -0.28
C PRO A 159 -18.78 -9.37 0.52
N GLU A 160 -18.76 -10.50 1.24
CA GLU A 160 -17.69 -10.88 2.16
C GLU A 160 -16.31 -10.80 1.50
N ALA A 161 -16.19 -11.18 0.22
CA ALA A 161 -14.95 -11.11 -0.54
C ALA A 161 -14.35 -9.68 -0.60
N LEU A 162 -15.18 -8.64 -0.68
CA LEU A 162 -14.71 -7.25 -0.69
C LEU A 162 -14.25 -6.80 0.70
N VAL A 163 -14.95 -7.24 1.76
CA VAL A 163 -14.57 -6.95 3.14
C VAL A 163 -13.29 -7.69 3.52
N LYS A 164 -13.16 -8.97 3.11
CA LYS A 164 -11.93 -9.76 3.23
C LYS A 164 -10.77 -9.09 2.50
N ARG A 165 -10.99 -8.53 1.30
CA ARG A 165 -9.95 -7.80 0.57
C ARG A 165 -9.38 -6.63 1.38
N LEU A 166 -10.26 -5.82 1.99
CA LEU A 166 -9.84 -4.75 2.90
C LEU A 166 -9.05 -5.29 4.09
N ALA A 167 -9.56 -6.33 4.75
CA ALA A 167 -8.88 -6.96 5.90
C ALA A 167 -7.49 -7.50 5.53
N LYS A 168 -7.35 -8.10 4.35
CA LYS A 168 -6.10 -8.71 3.90
C LYS A 168 -5.02 -7.72 3.52
N PHE A 169 -5.42 -6.61 2.90
CA PHE A 169 -4.50 -5.76 2.16
C PHE A 169 -4.41 -4.34 2.71
N ASN A 170 -5.50 -3.78 3.24
CA ASN A 170 -5.52 -2.39 3.70
C ASN A 170 -5.51 -2.29 5.24
N PHE A 171 -6.10 -3.24 5.95
CA PHE A 171 -6.10 -3.30 7.42
C PHE A 171 -4.95 -4.17 7.94
N VAL A 172 -3.74 -3.85 7.48
CA VAL A 172 -2.49 -4.48 7.89
C VAL A 172 -1.64 -3.50 8.69
N ASP A 173 -0.76 -4.00 9.56
CA ASP A 173 0.08 -3.14 10.39
C ASP A 173 1.27 -2.57 9.60
N ASN A 174 0.97 -1.54 8.79
CA ASN A 174 1.92 -0.80 7.96
C ASN A 174 2.27 0.59 8.53
N VAL A 175 1.85 0.92 9.75
CA VAL A 175 1.97 2.28 10.33
C VAL A 175 3.41 2.79 10.32
N ARG A 176 4.37 1.92 10.67
CA ARG A 176 5.79 2.29 10.83
C ARG A 176 6.69 1.69 9.77
N GLY A 177 6.16 0.97 8.80
CA GLY A 177 6.98 0.27 7.81
C GLY A 177 6.21 -0.77 7.01
N GLN A 178 6.95 -1.67 6.37
CA GLN A 178 6.39 -2.66 5.48
C GLN A 178 5.92 -3.89 6.25
N THR A 179 4.80 -4.46 5.82
CA THR A 179 4.23 -5.69 6.38
C THR A 179 3.72 -6.57 5.25
N MET A 180 3.56 -7.87 5.54
CA MET A 180 2.98 -8.81 4.59
C MET A 180 1.45 -8.82 4.72
N ALA A 181 0.75 -9.07 3.62
CA ALA A 181 -0.70 -9.24 3.61
C ALA A 181 -1.15 -10.43 4.46
N TYR A 182 -2.43 -10.47 4.83
CA TYR A 182 -3.07 -11.69 5.31
C TYR A 182 -3.54 -12.56 4.13
N THR A 183 -3.58 -13.88 4.34
CA THR A 183 -4.19 -14.85 3.45
C THR A 183 -5.71 -14.92 3.66
N ASP A 184 -6.43 -15.69 2.84
CA ASP A 184 -7.87 -15.88 3.05
C ASP A 184 -8.17 -16.64 4.33
N GLN A 185 -7.29 -17.55 4.74
CA GLN A 185 -7.42 -18.38 5.95
C GLN A 185 -7.14 -17.57 7.22
N ASP A 186 -6.27 -16.56 7.13
CA ASP A 186 -5.97 -15.70 8.27
C ASP A 186 -7.18 -14.81 8.66
N VAL A 187 -8.07 -14.50 7.71
CA VAL A 187 -9.26 -13.67 7.96
C VAL A 187 -10.42 -14.52 8.47
N THR A 188 -10.52 -14.59 9.79
CA THR A 188 -11.56 -15.34 10.52
C THR A 188 -12.93 -14.64 10.57
N LEU A 189 -12.96 -13.31 10.38
CA LEU A 189 -14.20 -12.53 10.37
C LEU A 189 -14.08 -11.36 9.39
N ALA A 190 -15.11 -11.18 8.57
CA ALA A 190 -15.22 -10.06 7.63
C ALA A 190 -16.69 -9.75 7.34
N SER A 191 -17.26 -8.81 8.08
CA SER A 191 -18.64 -8.36 7.89
C SER A 191 -18.68 -6.84 7.81
N LEU A 192 -19.44 -6.32 6.85
CA LEU A 192 -19.70 -4.89 6.73
C LEU A 192 -21.10 -4.70 6.17
N THR A 193 -21.90 -3.92 6.86
CA THR A 193 -23.28 -3.64 6.50
C THR A 193 -23.38 -2.22 5.98
N THR A 194 -24.10 -2.06 4.88
CA THR A 194 -24.58 -0.77 4.38
C THR A 194 -26.03 -0.60 4.81
N GLU A 195 -26.36 0.53 5.42
CA GLU A 195 -27.73 0.98 5.69
C GLU A 195 -27.98 2.29 4.94
N VAL A 196 -29.04 2.33 4.13
CA VAL A 196 -29.52 3.58 3.53
C VAL A 196 -30.37 4.31 4.57
N VAL A 197 -29.81 5.31 5.23
CA VAL A 197 -30.49 6.04 6.32
C VAL A 197 -31.61 6.93 5.77
N LYS A 198 -31.35 7.63 4.67
CA LYS A 198 -32.27 8.60 4.06
C LYS A 198 -32.01 8.70 2.56
N VAL A 199 -33.06 8.94 1.78
CA VAL A 199 -32.96 9.36 0.38
C VAL A 199 -33.66 10.70 0.22
N SER A 200 -32.98 11.69 -0.35
CA SER A 200 -33.54 13.03 -0.57
C SER A 200 -32.81 13.73 -1.71
N GLY A 201 -33.58 14.35 -2.62
CA GLY A 201 -33.01 15.08 -3.77
C GLY A 201 -32.13 14.21 -4.68
N GLY A 202 -32.44 12.93 -4.82
CA GLY A 202 -31.62 11.99 -5.62
C GLY A 202 -30.30 11.55 -4.94
N VAL A 203 -30.09 11.92 -3.67
CA VAL A 203 -28.90 11.52 -2.89
C VAL A 203 -29.32 10.60 -1.75
N ALA A 204 -28.62 9.48 -1.62
CA ALA A 204 -28.75 8.56 -0.49
C ALA A 204 -27.69 8.87 0.57
N THR A 205 -28.13 9.07 1.81
CA THR A 205 -27.27 9.09 3.00
C THR A 205 -27.12 7.67 3.51
N ILE A 206 -25.88 7.21 3.64
CA ILE A 206 -25.53 5.84 3.98
C ILE A 206 -24.79 5.82 5.31
N ARG A 207 -25.09 4.80 6.11
CA ARG A 207 -24.30 4.40 7.27
C ARG A 207 -23.65 3.06 6.98
N LEU A 208 -22.39 2.92 7.40
CA LEU A 208 -21.65 1.66 7.32
C LEU A 208 -21.29 1.21 8.74
N TYR A 209 -21.41 -0.08 9.02
CA TYR A 209 -20.95 -0.67 10.28
C TYR A 209 -20.61 -2.14 10.14
N GLY A 210 -19.60 -2.60 10.85
CA GLY A 210 -19.16 -3.98 10.75
C GLY A 210 -17.90 -4.27 11.55
N GLU A 211 -17.25 -5.37 11.23
CA GLU A 211 -16.05 -5.84 11.92
C GLU A 211 -15.21 -6.77 11.04
N THR A 212 -13.91 -6.77 11.33
CA THR A 212 -12.94 -7.67 10.70
C THR A 212 -12.00 -8.22 11.73
N LYS A 213 -11.66 -9.50 11.62
CA LYS A 213 -10.63 -10.15 12.44
C LYS A 213 -9.69 -10.97 11.57
N ALA A 214 -8.40 -10.68 11.67
CA ALA A 214 -7.35 -11.44 11.03
C ALA A 214 -6.29 -11.88 12.05
N GLU A 215 -5.87 -13.13 11.99
CA GLU A 215 -4.76 -13.67 12.78
C GLU A 215 -3.90 -14.56 11.88
N ASN A 216 -2.58 -14.41 11.99
CA ASN A 216 -1.63 -15.22 11.25
C ASN A 216 -0.54 -15.70 12.20
N GLN A 217 -0.15 -16.97 12.03
CA GLN A 217 0.99 -17.57 12.70
C GLN A 217 2.01 -18.03 11.65
N GLY A 218 3.28 -17.75 11.89
CA GLY A 218 4.35 -18.20 11.02
C GLY A 218 5.71 -17.99 11.67
N SER A 219 6.77 -18.17 10.88
CA SER A 219 8.15 -17.97 11.35
C SER A 219 8.76 -16.78 10.62
N TRP A 220 9.12 -15.74 11.37
CA TRP A 220 9.80 -14.56 10.83
C TRP A 220 10.56 -13.81 11.92
N SER A 221 11.56 -13.08 11.46
CA SER A 221 12.36 -12.15 12.26
C SER A 221 11.56 -10.88 12.52
N VAL A 222 11.75 -10.24 13.67
CA VAL A 222 11.09 -8.98 14.04
C VAL A 222 12.13 -7.98 14.53
N ALA A 223 13.22 -8.43 15.16
CA ALA A 223 14.34 -7.58 15.59
C ALA A 223 15.33 -7.23 14.46
N GLY A 224 14.88 -7.31 13.20
CA GLY A 224 15.67 -6.94 12.02
C GLY A 224 16.91 -7.80 11.87
N TYR A 225 18.08 -7.17 11.69
CA TYR A 225 19.35 -7.88 11.55
C TYR A 225 19.75 -8.73 12.77
N ARG A 226 19.14 -8.51 13.94
CA ARG A 226 19.50 -9.24 15.17
C ARG A 226 18.99 -10.67 15.18
N ASP A 227 17.88 -10.94 14.49
CA ASP A 227 17.22 -12.25 14.44
C ASP A 227 16.92 -12.72 13.00
N MET A 228 17.49 -12.04 11.99
CA MET A 228 17.25 -12.37 10.58
C MET A 228 17.67 -13.79 10.17
N ASP A 229 18.74 -14.30 10.76
CA ASP A 229 19.28 -15.65 10.49
C ASP A 229 18.68 -16.72 11.43
N SER A 230 17.79 -16.35 12.34
CA SER A 230 17.15 -17.26 13.30
C SER A 230 15.71 -16.81 13.59
N PRO A 231 14.82 -16.88 12.58
CA PRO A 231 13.42 -16.48 12.76
C PRO A 231 12.71 -17.39 13.77
N GLU A 232 11.87 -16.78 14.60
CA GLU A 232 11.08 -17.48 15.61
C GLU A 232 9.63 -17.67 15.14
N SER A 233 8.95 -18.68 15.69
CA SER A 233 7.49 -18.78 15.53
C SER A 233 6.80 -17.65 16.27
N ARG A 234 5.97 -16.89 15.56
CA ARG A 234 5.28 -15.71 16.08
C ARG A 234 3.85 -15.67 15.59
N LYS A 235 3.03 -14.92 16.32
CA LYS A 235 1.67 -14.56 15.92
C LYS A 235 1.57 -13.07 15.68
N ARG A 236 0.68 -12.70 14.78
CA ARG A 236 0.25 -11.32 14.56
C ARG A 236 -1.25 -11.29 14.25
N GLY A 237 -1.89 -10.17 14.51
CA GLY A 237 -3.29 -10.04 14.19
C GLY A 237 -3.82 -8.63 14.28
N MET A 238 -5.07 -8.51 13.82
CA MET A 238 -5.83 -7.28 13.71
C MET A 238 -7.28 -7.59 14.08
N ASN A 239 -7.86 -6.85 15.02
CA ASN A 239 -9.27 -6.96 15.39
C ASN A 239 -9.90 -5.58 15.35
N LEU A 240 -10.79 -5.32 14.39
CA LEU A 240 -11.31 -3.99 14.10
C LEU A 240 -12.82 -3.97 14.03
N LYS A 241 -13.39 -2.89 14.55
CA LYS A 241 -14.77 -2.48 14.30
C LYS A 241 -14.77 -1.33 13.31
N LEU A 242 -15.71 -1.38 12.36
CA LEU A 242 -15.85 -0.41 11.30
C LEU A 242 -17.10 0.43 11.52
N TYR A 243 -16.98 1.73 11.31
CA TYR A 243 -18.08 2.69 11.32
C TYR A 243 -17.87 3.71 10.23
N GLY A 244 -18.93 4.09 9.52
CA GLY A 244 -18.80 5.07 8.46
C GLY A 244 -20.10 5.75 8.08
N ARG A 245 -19.93 6.82 7.32
CA ARG A 245 -21.00 7.55 6.65
C ARG A 245 -20.58 7.85 5.22
N ALA A 246 -21.56 7.86 4.33
CA ALA A 246 -21.33 8.19 2.93
C ALA A 246 -22.55 8.89 2.32
N GLN A 247 -22.31 9.59 1.21
CA GLN A 247 -23.36 10.12 0.35
C GLN A 247 -23.20 9.54 -1.03
N PHE A 248 -24.29 9.03 -1.60
CA PHE A 248 -24.33 8.42 -2.92
C PHE A 248 -25.32 9.14 -3.81
N ASN A 249 -24.84 9.69 -4.92
CA ASN A 249 -25.68 10.26 -5.97
C ASN A 249 -26.25 9.12 -6.81
N ILE A 250 -27.57 8.99 -6.83
CA ILE A 250 -28.28 7.90 -7.49
C ILE A 250 -28.19 8.03 -9.01
N ALA A 251 -28.32 9.25 -9.55
CA ALA A 251 -28.30 9.49 -10.99
C ALA A 251 -26.92 9.19 -11.58
N ASP A 252 -25.86 9.67 -10.92
CA ASP A 252 -24.48 9.47 -11.38
C ASP A 252 -23.93 8.08 -10.99
N SER A 253 -24.64 7.35 -10.13
CA SER A 253 -24.21 6.07 -9.55
C SER A 253 -22.82 6.16 -8.90
N LYS A 254 -22.57 7.25 -8.14
CA LYS A 254 -21.27 7.54 -7.54
C LYS A 254 -21.39 8.03 -6.11
N PHE A 255 -20.40 7.66 -5.29
CA PHE A 255 -20.20 8.30 -3.99
C PHE A 255 -19.67 9.73 -4.19
N THR A 256 -20.33 10.69 -3.55
CA THR A 256 -19.90 12.10 -3.51
C THR A 256 -19.19 12.43 -2.19
N GLN A 257 -19.45 11.63 -1.15
CA GLN A 257 -18.73 11.63 0.11
C GLN A 257 -18.60 10.20 0.61
N PHE A 258 -17.47 9.88 1.23
CA PHE A 258 -17.24 8.61 1.90
C PHE A 258 -16.24 8.86 3.03
N GLU A 259 -16.65 8.57 4.26
CA GLU A 259 -15.82 8.67 5.46
C GLU A 259 -16.11 7.47 6.35
N ALA A 260 -15.11 6.62 6.56
CA ALA A 260 -15.21 5.50 7.48
C ALA A 260 -13.95 5.38 8.33
N VAL A 261 -14.09 4.80 9.51
CA VAL A 261 -12.98 4.43 10.38
C VAL A 261 -13.05 2.95 10.69
N ALA A 262 -11.89 2.29 10.74
CA ALA A 262 -11.73 0.97 11.32
C ALA A 262 -10.85 1.10 12.56
N LEU A 263 -11.36 0.74 13.73
CA LEU A 263 -10.72 0.97 15.02
C LEU A 263 -10.67 -0.33 15.81
N GLY A 264 -9.57 -0.56 16.51
CA GLY A 264 -9.45 -1.69 17.41
C GLY A 264 -7.99 -1.96 17.74
N ASP A 265 -7.60 -3.22 17.80
CA ASP A 265 -6.29 -3.62 18.30
C ASP A 265 -5.48 -4.37 17.24
N ARG A 266 -4.17 -4.14 17.28
CA ARG A 266 -3.15 -4.96 16.62
C ARG A 266 -2.29 -5.64 17.67
N PHE A 267 -1.72 -6.79 17.34
CA PHE A 267 -0.68 -7.44 18.14
C PHE A 267 0.36 -8.11 17.23
N GLY A 268 1.52 -8.40 17.81
CA GLY A 268 2.67 -8.94 17.11
C GLY A 268 3.39 -7.91 16.26
N GLY A 269 4.21 -8.41 15.34
CA GLY A 269 5.05 -7.60 14.45
C GLY A 269 5.56 -8.42 13.29
N THR A 270 6.08 -7.76 12.27
CA THR A 270 6.77 -8.38 11.13
C THR A 270 8.18 -7.80 11.00
N GLN A 271 8.99 -8.42 10.14
CA GLN A 271 10.40 -8.07 9.96
C GLN A 271 10.68 -6.58 9.72
N TYR A 272 9.80 -5.89 9.01
CA TYR A 272 10.04 -4.54 8.52
C TYR A 272 9.02 -3.49 8.99
N ASN A 273 8.16 -3.82 9.96
CA ASN A 273 7.13 -2.90 10.44
C ASN A 273 7.49 -2.21 11.77
N GLY A 274 8.73 -2.36 12.26
CA GLY A 274 9.23 -1.57 13.39
C GLY A 274 8.54 -1.84 14.73
N ARG A 275 8.14 -3.10 14.97
CA ARG A 275 7.43 -3.57 16.19
C ARG A 275 8.28 -4.40 17.15
N HIS A 276 9.59 -4.51 16.94
CA HIS A 276 10.48 -5.41 17.71
C HIS A 276 10.45 -5.25 19.24
N ASP A 277 10.13 -4.06 19.73
CA ASP A 277 9.99 -3.68 21.14
C ASP A 277 8.54 -3.34 21.51
N ASP A 278 7.58 -3.73 20.67
CA ASP A 278 6.18 -3.30 20.76
C ASP A 278 5.22 -4.36 20.21
N LEU A 279 5.33 -5.60 20.71
CA LEU A 279 4.60 -6.77 20.22
C LEU A 279 3.26 -7.04 20.91
N GLU A 280 3.03 -6.43 22.07
CA GLU A 280 1.79 -6.57 22.81
C GLU A 280 0.58 -6.03 22.04
N SER A 281 -0.62 -6.39 22.50
CA SER A 281 -1.84 -5.78 21.99
C SER A 281 -1.82 -4.26 22.20
N ALA A 282 -2.13 -3.49 21.16
CA ALA A 282 -2.19 -2.04 21.24
C ALA A 282 -3.20 -1.46 20.25
N PRO A 283 -3.77 -0.28 20.55
CA PRO A 283 -4.83 0.30 19.73
C PRO A 283 -4.27 0.89 18.43
N ILE A 284 -5.01 0.67 17.34
CA ILE A 284 -4.69 1.11 15.98
C ILE A 284 -5.97 1.60 15.30
N GLY A 285 -5.81 2.53 14.36
CA GLY A 285 -6.91 3.08 13.59
C GLY A 285 -6.59 3.23 12.11
N TYR A 286 -7.62 3.06 11.31
CA TYR A 286 -7.62 3.35 9.87
C TYR A 286 -8.71 4.35 9.56
N ALA A 287 -8.42 5.32 8.70
CA ALA A 287 -9.41 6.24 8.15
C ALA A 287 -9.50 6.02 6.64
N LEU A 288 -10.70 5.78 6.13
CA LEU A 288 -11.01 5.63 4.72
C LEU A 288 -11.80 6.85 4.28
N VAL A 289 -11.26 7.59 3.31
CA VAL A 289 -11.91 8.79 2.78
C VAL A 289 -11.93 8.75 1.26
N LEU A 290 -12.97 9.31 0.66
CA LEU A 290 -13.06 9.41 -0.80
C LEU A 290 -11.78 10.08 -1.36
N ALA A 291 -11.19 9.44 -2.37
CA ALA A 291 -10.08 10.01 -3.11
C ALA A 291 -10.59 11.11 -4.05
N GLY A 292 -9.79 12.14 -4.29
CA GLY A 292 -10.11 13.15 -5.29
C GLY A 292 -9.73 12.71 -6.71
N ALA A 293 -9.81 13.67 -7.64
CA ALA A 293 -9.66 13.41 -9.07
C ALA A 293 -8.22 13.59 -9.61
N LYS A 294 -7.28 14.03 -8.75
CA LYS A 294 -5.91 14.37 -9.17
C LYS A 294 -5.16 13.10 -9.60
N ALA A 295 -4.26 13.23 -10.59
CA ALA A 295 -3.41 12.12 -11.03
C ALA A 295 -2.58 11.52 -9.89
N SER A 296 -2.15 12.35 -8.94
CA SER A 296 -1.43 11.93 -7.73
C SER A 296 -2.25 11.05 -6.77
N GLU A 297 -3.57 10.96 -6.97
CA GLU A 297 -4.47 10.12 -6.17
C GLU A 297 -4.89 8.83 -6.90
N ARG A 298 -4.31 8.59 -8.09
CA ARG A 298 -4.55 7.37 -8.87
C ARG A 298 -3.50 6.30 -8.61
N VAL A 299 -2.93 6.25 -7.41
CA VAL A 299 -1.88 5.27 -7.09
C VAL A 299 -2.49 3.93 -6.70
N ALA A 300 -1.92 2.86 -7.24
CA ALA A 300 -2.39 1.49 -6.97
C ALA A 300 -2.27 1.13 -5.47
N PRO A 301 -3.24 0.37 -4.91
CA PRO A 301 -3.16 -0.21 -3.57
C PRO A 301 -1.91 -1.05 -3.36
N SER A 302 -1.31 -1.05 -2.17
CA SER A 302 -0.04 -1.76 -1.84
C SER A 302 0.01 -3.27 -2.12
N PHE A 303 -1.13 -3.91 -2.36
CA PHE A 303 -1.22 -5.32 -2.74
C PHE A 303 -2.08 -5.50 -3.99
N PHE A 304 -2.04 -4.54 -4.91
CA PHE A 304 -2.92 -4.54 -6.08
C PHE A 304 -2.75 -5.79 -6.94
N TYR A 305 -1.53 -6.33 -7.02
CA TYR A 305 -1.23 -7.59 -7.71
C TYR A 305 -2.09 -8.79 -7.22
N ALA A 306 -2.63 -8.72 -5.99
CA ALA A 306 -3.46 -9.75 -5.39
C ALA A 306 -4.97 -9.52 -5.54
N TYR A 307 -5.40 -8.42 -6.19
CA TYR A 307 -6.82 -8.12 -6.42
C TYR A 307 -7.49 -9.06 -7.43
N ARG A 308 -6.69 -9.76 -8.24
CA ARG A 308 -7.14 -10.68 -9.30
C ARG A 308 -8.11 -10.04 -10.31
N TRP A 309 -8.01 -8.73 -10.51
CA TRP A 309 -8.74 -8.05 -11.58
C TRP A 309 -8.23 -8.55 -12.95
N PRO A 310 -9.12 -8.74 -13.93
CA PRO A 310 -8.72 -9.13 -15.28
C PRO A 310 -7.76 -8.10 -15.86
N ARG A 311 -6.72 -8.58 -16.54
CA ARG A 311 -5.73 -7.74 -17.23
C ARG A 311 -6.17 -7.39 -18.65
#